data_AF-A0AAW7YTE0-F1
#
_entry.id   AF-A0AAW7YTE0-F1
#
_cell.length_a   1.000
_cell.length_b   1.000
_cell.length_c   1.000
_cell.angle_alpha   90.00
_cell.angle_beta   90.00
_cell.angle_gamma   90.00
#
_symmetry.space_group_name_H-M   'P 1'
#
loop_
_entity.id
_entity.type
_entity.pdbx_description
1 polymer ?
#
loop_
_entity_poly.entity_id
_entity_poly.type
_entity_poly.pdbx_seq_one_letter_code
_entity_poly.pdbx_strand_id
1 'polypeptide(L)'
;GGTLPVADGKAVVPVINHLAPAFDNIVITQDWHTPEHASFASSYDTKKPFETTELDYGTQVLWPDHCVQGTDDAALVDELDLPTAELIVRKGYHQHIDSYSAFF
;
A
#
# COMPACT_ATOMS: atom_id res chain seq x y z
N GLY A 1 0.95 -11.07 9.26
CA GLY A 1 2.15 -10.52 8.60
C GLY A 1 1.81 -10.42 7.14
N GLY A 2 2.21 -9.34 6.47
CA GLY A 2 1.92 -9.13 5.05
C GLY A 2 2.99 -9.72 4.13
N THR A 3 2.70 -9.69 2.84
CA THR A 3 3.59 -10.14 1.75
C THR A 3 4.82 -9.25 1.56
N LEU A 4 4.71 -7.97 1.93
CA LEU A 4 5.80 -6.99 1.96
C LEU A 4 5.95 -6.39 3.37
N PRO A 5 6.47 -7.16 4.35
CA PRO A 5 6.52 -6.72 5.73
C PRO A 5 7.62 -5.67 5.94
N VAL A 6 7.27 -4.59 6.66
CA VAL A 6 8.24 -3.64 7.19
C VAL A 6 8.62 -4.08 8.61
N ALA A 7 9.93 -4.15 8.88
CA ALA A 7 10.45 -4.47 10.22
C ALA A 7 9.85 -3.51 11.26
N ASP A 8 9.32 -4.06 12.36
CA ASP A 8 8.64 -3.34 13.43
C ASP A 8 7.43 -2.48 12.99
N GLY A 9 6.89 -2.69 11.78
CA GLY A 9 5.79 -1.89 11.25
C GLY A 9 4.52 -1.90 12.12
N LYS A 10 4.24 -2.99 12.84
CA LYS A 10 3.10 -3.04 13.77
C LYS A 10 3.26 -2.12 14.99
N ALA A 11 4.48 -1.73 15.35
CA ALA A 11 4.74 -0.91 16.54
C ALA A 11 4.17 0.52 16.43
N VAL A 12 3.85 0.99 15.21
CA VAL A 12 3.24 2.31 15.03
C VAL A 12 1.74 2.33 15.31
N VAL A 13 1.04 1.19 15.27
CA VAL A 13 -0.43 1.14 15.40
C VAL A 13 -0.92 1.72 16.73
N PRO A 14 -0.36 1.37 17.90
CA PRO A 14 -0.79 1.98 19.16
C PRO A 14 -0.53 3.49 19.21
N VAL A 15 0.53 3.97 18.56
CA VAL A 15 0.84 5.41 18.48
C VAL A 15 -0.18 6.14 17.60
N ILE A 16 -0.55 5.56 16.46
CA ILE A 16 -1.59 6.10 15.57
C ILE A 16 -2.92 6.21 16.32
N ASN A 17 -3.37 5.13 16.98
CA ASN A 17 -4.62 5.13 17.75
C ASN A 17 -4.59 6.15 18.90
N HIS A 18 -3.44 6.35 19.55
CA HIS A 18 -3.27 7.35 20.60
C HIS A 18 -3.37 8.79 20.08
N LEU A 19 -2.85 9.06 18.88
CA LEU A 19 -2.86 10.39 18.27
C LEU A 19 -4.22 10.75 17.67
N ALA A 20 -4.97 9.77 17.16
CA ALA A 20 -6.21 9.98 16.42
C ALA A 20 -7.22 10.91 17.11
N PRO A 21 -7.50 10.80 18.43
CA PRO A 21 -8.46 11.68 19.09
C PRO A 21 -8.06 13.16 19.12
N ALA A 22 -6.82 13.50 18.80
CA ALA A 22 -6.34 14.88 18.74
C ALA A 22 -6.67 15.58 17.41
N PHE A 23 -7.25 14.88 16.44
CA PHE A 23 -7.56 15.40 15.12
C PHE A 23 -9.06 15.35 14.84
N ASP A 24 -9.59 16.46 14.31
CA ASP A 24 -10.98 16.53 13.86
C ASP A 24 -11.19 15.74 12.56
N ASN A 25 -10.18 15.70 11.68
CA ASN A 25 -10.28 15.10 10.35
C ASN A 25 -9.19 14.03 10.18
N ILE A 26 -9.59 12.80 9.86
CA ILE A 26 -8.68 11.67 9.65
C ILE A 26 -8.97 11.03 8.30
N VAL A 27 -7.93 10.91 7.48
CA VAL A 27 -7.96 10.21 6.19
C VAL A 27 -6.99 9.03 6.26
N ILE A 28 -7.47 7.86 5.84
CA ILE A 28 -6.67 6.65 5.73
C ILE A 28 -6.33 6.44 4.26
N THR A 29 -5.10 6.06 3.97
CA THR A 29 -4.69 5.64 2.62
C THR A 29 -4.52 4.12 2.59
N GLN A 30 -4.93 3.49 1.50
CA GLN A 30 -4.83 2.05 1.32
C GLN A 30 -4.24 1.74 -0.06
N ASP A 31 -3.13 1.02 -0.12
CA ASP A 31 -2.68 0.44 -1.38
C ASP A 31 -3.68 -0.61 -1.85
N TRP A 32 -4.00 -0.58 -3.14
CA TRP A 32 -5.12 -1.33 -3.70
C TRP A 32 -4.84 -1.79 -5.12
N HIS A 33 -3.79 -2.59 -5.28
CA HIS A 33 -3.24 -2.99 -6.57
C HIS A 33 -4.07 -4.07 -7.25
N THR A 34 -4.27 -3.95 -8.56
CA THR A 34 -4.83 -5.04 -9.37
C THR A 34 -3.90 -6.26 -9.34
N PRO A 35 -4.42 -7.48 -9.61
CA PRO A 35 -3.55 -8.57 -10.05
C PRO A 35 -2.68 -8.11 -11.22
N GLU A 36 -1.45 -8.60 -11.32
CA GLU A 36 -0.51 -8.26 -12.41
C GLU A 36 -0.24 -6.75 -12.55
N HIS A 37 -0.24 -6.02 -11.43
CA HIS A 37 0.11 -4.60 -11.42
C HIS A 37 1.56 -4.39 -11.87
N ALA A 38 1.84 -3.29 -12.57
CA ALA A 38 3.15 -3.00 -13.16
C ALA A 38 4.27 -2.78 -12.13
N SER A 39 3.92 -2.53 -10.87
CA SER A 39 4.91 -2.47 -9.79
C SER A 39 5.30 -3.85 -9.25
N PHE A 40 4.64 -4.94 -9.66
CA PHE A 40 4.97 -6.28 -9.20
C PHE A 40 6.05 -6.93 -10.05
N ALA A 41 7.04 -7.53 -9.40
CA ALA A 41 8.08 -8.31 -10.06
C ALA A 41 7.50 -9.53 -10.80
N SER A 42 6.41 -10.11 -10.31
CA SER A 42 5.72 -11.25 -10.92
C SER A 42 5.12 -10.93 -12.30
N SER A 43 4.88 -9.65 -12.62
CA SER A 43 4.40 -9.19 -13.91
C SER A 43 5.47 -9.22 -15.01
N TYR A 44 6.70 -9.64 -14.68
CA TYR A 44 7.85 -9.68 -15.59
C TYR A 44 8.62 -11.00 -15.44
N ASP A 45 8.70 -11.80 -16.51
CA ASP A 45 9.31 -13.14 -16.50
C ASP A 45 10.77 -13.21 -16.00
N THR A 46 11.50 -12.10 -16.07
CA THR A 46 12.94 -12.06 -15.82
C THR A 46 13.34 -11.25 -14.59
N LYS A 47 12.38 -10.65 -13.88
CA LYS A 47 12.66 -9.72 -12.78
C LYS A 47 12.43 -10.36 -11.43
N LYS A 48 13.10 -9.81 -10.42
CA LYS A 48 12.92 -10.19 -9.03
C LYS A 48 12.46 -8.99 -8.20
N PRO A 49 11.81 -9.22 -7.05
CA PRO A 49 11.54 -8.16 -6.10
C PRO A 49 12.80 -7.35 -5.77
N PHE A 50 12.62 -6.05 -5.59
CA PHE A 50 13.63 -5.02 -5.31
C PHE A 50 14.56 -4.68 -6.47
N GLU A 51 14.37 -5.26 -7.66
CA GLU A 51 14.99 -4.78 -8.89
C GLU A 51 14.22 -3.58 -9.46
N THR A 52 14.77 -2.93 -10.50
CA THR A 52 14.10 -1.84 -11.21
C THR A 52 13.77 -2.21 -12.66
N THR A 53 12.77 -1.51 -13.21
CA THR A 53 12.44 -1.49 -14.63
C THR A 53 12.13 -0.06 -15.09
N GLU A 54 12.14 0.16 -16.39
CA GLU A 54 11.69 1.42 -16.98
C GLU A 54 10.24 1.28 -17.45
N LEU A 55 9.41 2.25 -17.09
CA LEU A 55 8.02 2.42 -17.55
C LEU A 55 7.87 3.79 -18.24
N ASP A 56 6.72 4.03 -18.85
CA ASP A 56 6.46 5.28 -19.58
C ASP A 56 6.63 6.54 -18.73
N TYR A 57 6.47 6.42 -17.40
CA TYR A 57 6.65 7.50 -16.43
C TYR A 57 8.03 7.51 -15.73
N GLY A 58 8.95 6.63 -16.13
CA GLY A 58 10.32 6.55 -15.62
C GLY A 58 10.66 5.26 -14.87
N THR A 59 11.73 5.32 -14.07
CA THR A 59 12.24 4.17 -13.32
C THR A 59 11.28 3.75 -12.20
N GLN A 60 10.89 2.48 -12.20
CA GLN A 60 10.01 1.86 -11.21
C GLN A 60 10.76 0.76 -10.44
N VAL A 61 10.63 0.76 -9.11
CA VAL A 61 11.07 -0.37 -8.27
C VAL A 61 10.00 -1.46 -8.33
N LEU A 62 10.43 -2.70 -8.51
CA LEU A 62 9.55 -3.87 -8.53
C LEU A 62 9.44 -4.47 -7.13
N TRP A 63 8.22 -4.78 -6.70
CA TRP A 63 7.92 -5.32 -5.39
C TRP A 63 7.43 -6.77 -5.50
N PRO A 64 7.43 -7.56 -4.41
CA PRO A 64 6.57 -8.73 -4.32
C PRO A 64 5.11 -8.30 -4.52
N ASP A 65 4.24 -9.19 -5.00
CA ASP A 65 2.80 -8.96 -5.01
C ASP A 65 2.33 -8.63 -3.60
N HIS A 66 1.70 -7.46 -3.45
CA HIS A 66 1.24 -6.96 -2.16
C HIS A 66 -0.02 -6.12 -2.33
N CYS A 67 -0.82 -6.04 -1.26
CA CYS A 67 -2.03 -5.23 -1.20
C CYS A 67 -2.96 -5.41 -2.42
N VAL A 68 -3.07 -6.67 -2.90
CA VAL A 68 -3.91 -7.01 -4.06
C VAL A 68 -5.39 -6.86 -3.69
N GLN A 69 -6.18 -6.23 -4.56
CA GLN A 69 -7.58 -5.89 -4.28
C GLN A 69 -8.38 -7.09 -3.76
N GLY A 70 -9.06 -6.91 -2.63
CA GLY A 70 -9.93 -7.92 -2.04
C GLY A 70 -9.22 -9.06 -1.30
N THR A 71 -7.90 -9.02 -1.18
CA THR A 71 -7.13 -9.98 -0.38
C THR A 71 -6.95 -9.50 1.06
N ASP A 72 -6.68 -10.43 1.99
CA ASP A 72 -6.37 -10.09 3.38
C ASP A 72 -5.12 -9.20 3.50
N ASP A 73 -4.18 -9.31 2.56
CA ASP A 73 -2.97 -8.49 2.53
C ASP A 73 -3.23 -7.02 2.21
N ALA A 74 -4.37 -6.72 1.58
CA ALA A 74 -4.81 -5.35 1.33
C ALA A 74 -5.66 -4.78 2.47
N ALA A 75 -6.08 -5.60 3.44
CA ALA A 75 -6.90 -5.12 4.55
C ALA A 75 -6.13 -4.14 5.44
N LEU A 76 -6.85 -3.19 6.03
CA LEU A 76 -6.31 -2.43 7.15
C LEU A 76 -6.09 -3.40 8.33
N VAL A 77 -5.03 -3.18 9.11
CA VAL A 77 -4.72 -4.06 10.24
C VAL A 77 -5.83 -3.97 11.30
N ASP A 78 -6.26 -5.12 11.82
CA ASP A 78 -7.40 -5.21 12.76
C ASP A 78 -7.21 -4.38 14.03
N GLU A 79 -5.97 -4.14 14.44
CA GLU A 79 -5.64 -3.35 15.62
C GLU A 79 -5.75 -1.82 15.39
N LEU A 80 -5.97 -1.37 14.15
CA LEU A 80 -6.16 0.04 13.82
C LEU A 80 -7.57 0.50 14.25
N ASP A 81 -7.64 1.39 15.24
CA ASP A 81 -8.89 1.83 15.85
C ASP A 81 -9.09 3.33 15.58
N LEU A 82 -9.72 3.63 14.45
CA LEU A 82 -9.96 4.99 13.95
C LEU A 82 -11.45 5.21 13.63
N PRO A 83 -12.34 5.18 14.63
CA PRO A 83 -13.79 5.24 14.40
C PRO A 83 -14.27 6.59 13.83
N THR A 84 -13.43 7.63 13.93
CA THR A 84 -13.69 8.97 13.38
C THR A 84 -13.00 9.20 12.03
N ALA A 85 -12.39 8.19 11.42
CA ALA A 85 -11.87 8.31 10.06
C ALA A 85 -13.01 8.58 9.07
N GLU A 86 -12.84 9.60 8.23
CA GLU A 86 -13.89 10.11 7.36
C GLU A 86 -13.77 9.60 5.92
N LEU A 87 -12.57 9.15 5.55
CA LEU A 87 -12.27 8.73 4.19
C LEU A 87 -11.18 7.65 4.16
N ILE A 88 -11.38 6.68 3.27
CA ILE A 88 -10.33 5.78 2.81
C ILE A 88 -10.02 6.12 1.36
N VAL A 89 -8.81 6.60 1.10
CA VAL A 89 -8.29 6.84 -0.26
C VAL A 89 -7.52 5.62 -0.70
N ARG A 90 -8.07 4.88 -1.66
CA ARG A 90 -7.37 3.78 -2.33
C ARG A 90 -6.48 4.34 -3.44
N LYS A 91 -5.25 3.82 -3.53
CA LYS A 91 -4.26 4.23 -4.55
C LYS A 91 -3.60 3.00 -5.19
N GLY A 92 -2.88 3.21 -6.29
CA GLY A 92 -2.18 2.13 -7.01
C GLY A 92 -3.11 1.14 -7.73
N TYR A 93 -4.36 1.53 -7.99
CA TYR A 93 -5.37 0.64 -8.60
C TYR A 93 -5.38 0.67 -10.15
N HIS A 94 -4.56 1.52 -10.77
CA HIS A 94 -4.39 1.52 -12.23
C HIS A 94 -3.27 0.55 -12.59
N GLN A 95 -3.59 -0.55 -13.28
CA GLN A 95 -2.66 -1.66 -13.54
C GLN A 95 -1.27 -1.23 -14.04
N HIS A 96 -1.18 -0.17 -14.85
CA HIS A 96 0.06 0.27 -15.47
C HIS A 96 0.74 1.47 -14.79
N ILE A 97 0.20 1.99 -13.69
CA ILE A 97 0.69 3.22 -13.04
C ILE A 97 0.72 2.99 -11.53
N ASP A 98 1.93 2.99 -10.97
CA ASP A 98 2.11 2.93 -9.52
C ASP A 98 1.82 4.28 -8.86
N SER A 99 1.53 4.27 -7.56
CA SER A 99 1.15 5.46 -6.83
C SER A 99 1.58 5.35 -5.37
N TYR A 100 2.81 5.81 -5.08
CA TYR A 100 3.29 5.94 -3.70
C TYR A 100 2.55 7.06 -2.96
N SER A 101 2.32 8.18 -3.65
CA SER A 101 1.63 9.36 -3.12
C SER A 101 0.12 9.12 -3.08
N ALA A 102 -0.55 9.64 -2.06
CA ALA A 102 -2.02 9.64 -2.01
C ALA A 102 -2.65 10.77 -2.85
N PHE A 103 -1.85 11.57 -3.54
CA PHE A 103 -2.29 12.78 -4.24
C PHE A 103 -2.11 12.74 -5.75
N PHE A 104 -1.03 12.13 -6.25
CA PHE A 104 -0.63 12.16 -7.66
C PHE A 104 0.10 10.87 -8.06
#